data_AF-A0A1M4Z1U5-F1
#
_entry.id   AF-A0A1M4Z1U5-F1
#
_cell.length_a   1.000
_cell.length_b   1.000
_cell.length_c   1.000
_cell.angle_alpha   90.00
_cell.angle_beta   90.00
_cell.angle_gamma   90.00
#
_symmetry.space_group_name_H-M   'P 1'
#
loop_
_entity.id
_entity.type
_entity.pdbx_description
1 polymer ?
#
loop_
_entity_poly.entity_id
_entity_poly.type
_entity_poly.pdbx_seq_one_letter_code
_entity_poly.pdbx_strand_id
1 'polypeptide(L)'
;MQQEDDLRGLAKVMEFMRAISIVFIAIHVYWFCYRAFVDAGINIGVVDKILLNFQRTAGLFSNLLVTKVFAVIFLALSCLGTKGVKNQKMTWRKIYTAFLSGLVLFFMNWWMLDLPFSPTADAAIYTVTLTAGYILLLMSGVWISRMLKHNLMEDVFNTANESFMQETRLMENEYSVNLPTKFVYQGKEWDGWINVVNVFRASIVLGTPGSGKSYAVVNNYIKQMISKGFAIYIYGAPVKAIS
;
A
#
# COMPACT_ATOMS: atom_id res chain seq x y z
N MET A 1 -16.31 0.61 -14.93
CA MET A 1 -15.90 -0.11 -16.14
C MET A 1 -14.46 0.25 -16.52
N GLN A 2 -14.16 1.48 -16.95
CA GLN A 2 -12.79 1.88 -17.35
C GLN A 2 -11.71 1.64 -16.27
N GLN A 3 -11.98 1.98 -15.01
CA GLN A 3 -11.06 1.73 -13.89
C GLN A 3 -10.84 0.23 -13.61
N GLU A 4 -11.83 -0.64 -13.89
CA GLU A 4 -11.69 -2.09 -13.72
C GLU A 4 -10.88 -2.71 -14.86
N ASP A 5 -11.05 -2.20 -16.09
CA ASP A 5 -10.28 -2.63 -17.25
C ASP A 5 -8.80 -2.22 -17.13
N ASP A 6 -8.51 -1.02 -16.61
CA ASP A 6 -7.14 -0.58 -16.33
C ASP A 6 -6.46 -1.47 -15.26
N LEU A 7 -7.19 -1.81 -14.20
CA LEU A 7 -6.70 -2.71 -13.15
C LEU A 7 -6.44 -4.13 -13.67
N ARG A 8 -7.29 -4.63 -14.57
CA ARG A 8 -7.10 -5.92 -15.26
C ARG A 8 -5.91 -5.87 -16.22
N GLY A 9 -5.72 -4.76 -16.92
CA GLY A 9 -4.56 -4.52 -17.78
C GLY A 9 -3.26 -4.58 -16.99
N LEU A 10 -3.20 -3.85 -15.86
CA LEU A 10 -2.05 -3.88 -14.97
C LEU A 10 -1.78 -5.28 -14.39
N ALA A 11 -2.83 -6.04 -14.07
CA ALA A 11 -2.71 -7.43 -13.61
C ALA A 11 -2.01 -8.32 -14.65
N LYS A 12 -2.43 -8.24 -15.91
CA LYS A 12 -1.82 -9.00 -17.01
C LYS A 12 -0.36 -8.63 -17.23
N VAL A 13 -0.02 -7.34 -17.16
CA VAL A 13 1.38 -6.88 -17.31
C VAL A 13 2.28 -7.50 -16.24
N MET A 14 1.82 -7.58 -15.00
CA MET A 14 2.60 -8.22 -13.93
C MET A 14 2.78 -9.72 -14.10
N GLU A 15 1.73 -10.42 -14.50
CA GLU A 15 1.82 -11.86 -14.81
C GLU A 15 2.83 -12.10 -15.93
N PHE A 16 2.83 -11.25 -16.95
CA PHE A 16 3.82 -11.27 -18.01
C PHE A 16 5.25 -11.02 -17.51
N MET A 17 5.47 -10.03 -16.64
CA MET A 17 6.78 -9.80 -16.02
C MET A 17 7.26 -11.00 -15.20
N ARG A 18 6.35 -11.69 -14.49
CA ARG A 18 6.69 -12.92 -13.77
C ARG A 18 7.06 -14.05 -14.72
N ALA A 19 6.32 -14.21 -15.83
CA ALA A 19 6.65 -15.21 -16.85
C ALA A 19 8.05 -14.97 -17.43
N ILE A 20 8.40 -13.72 -17.76
CA ILE A 20 9.74 -13.36 -18.21
C ILE A 20 10.81 -13.72 -17.16
N SER A 21 10.56 -13.41 -15.89
CA SER A 21 11.46 -13.76 -14.78
C SER A 21 11.73 -15.27 -14.69
N ILE A 22 10.68 -16.10 -14.82
CA ILE A 22 10.79 -17.57 -14.83
C ILE A 22 11.58 -18.06 -16.05
N VAL A 23 11.33 -17.48 -17.22
CA VAL A 23 12.08 -17.80 -18.44
C VAL A 23 13.57 -17.51 -18.27
N PHE A 24 13.95 -16.38 -17.66
CA PHE A 24 15.36 -16.10 -17.37
C PHE A 24 15.99 -17.17 -16.46
N ILE A 25 15.26 -17.67 -15.46
CA ILE A 25 15.75 -18.75 -14.59
C ILE A 25 15.91 -20.06 -15.37
N ALA A 26 14.93 -20.41 -16.20
CA ALA A 26 15.01 -21.62 -17.03
C ALA A 26 16.22 -21.56 -17.97
N ILE A 27 16.43 -20.43 -18.65
CA ILE A 27 17.59 -20.21 -19.52
C ILE A 27 18.89 -20.23 -18.71
N HIS A 28 18.91 -19.64 -17.51
CA HIS A 28 20.08 -19.67 -16.62
C HIS A 28 20.46 -21.12 -16.26
N VAL A 29 19.50 -21.93 -15.84
CA VAL A 29 19.74 -23.35 -15.53
C VAL A 29 20.21 -24.09 -16.77
N TYR A 30 19.56 -23.90 -17.92
CA TYR A 30 19.95 -24.54 -19.17
C TYR A 30 21.39 -24.22 -19.58
N TRP A 31 21.79 -22.94 -19.51
CA TRP A 31 23.12 -22.50 -19.92
C TRP A 31 24.22 -22.98 -18.96
N PHE A 32 24.05 -22.74 -17.66
CA PHE A 32 25.10 -23.05 -16.68
C PHE A 32 25.15 -24.53 -16.28
N CYS A 33 24.07 -25.29 -16.50
CA CYS A 33 24.03 -26.74 -16.29
C CYS A 33 24.00 -27.53 -17.61
N TYR A 34 24.46 -26.94 -18.73
CA TYR A 34 24.35 -27.52 -20.08
C TYR A 34 24.86 -28.97 -20.17
N ARG A 35 25.96 -29.29 -19.48
CA ARG A 35 26.51 -30.66 -19.44
C ARG A 35 25.49 -31.68 -18.94
N ALA A 36 24.73 -31.36 -17.90
CA ALA A 36 23.69 -32.25 -17.37
C ALA A 36 22.54 -32.48 -18.36
N PHE A 37 22.21 -31.48 -19.20
CA PHE A 37 21.20 -31.62 -20.25
C PHE A 37 21.69 -32.51 -21.39
N VAL A 38 22.95 -32.35 -21.81
CA VAL A 38 23.57 -33.20 -22.83
C VAL A 38 23.66 -34.65 -22.35
N ASP A 39 24.09 -34.88 -21.12
CA ASP A 39 24.17 -36.21 -20.50
C ASP A 39 22.79 -36.87 -20.36
N ALA A 40 21.74 -36.07 -20.19
CA ALA A 40 20.35 -36.52 -20.18
C ALA A 40 19.76 -36.76 -21.60
N GLY A 41 20.55 -36.56 -22.66
CA GLY A 41 20.11 -36.71 -24.06
C GLY A 41 19.23 -35.56 -24.57
N ILE A 42 19.16 -34.45 -23.84
CA ILE A 42 18.36 -33.26 -24.19
C ILE A 42 19.27 -32.30 -24.97
N ASN A 43 19.22 -32.37 -26.30
CA ASN A 43 19.92 -31.43 -27.19
C ASN A 43 18.90 -30.70 -28.07
N ILE A 44 18.68 -29.42 -27.79
CA ILE A 44 17.77 -28.58 -28.56
C ILE A 44 18.60 -27.55 -29.34
N GLY A 45 19.13 -27.96 -30.49
CA GLY A 45 20.04 -27.12 -31.29
C GLY A 45 19.50 -25.74 -31.68
N VAL A 46 18.17 -25.56 -31.76
CA VAL A 46 17.54 -24.24 -31.97
C VAL A 46 17.75 -23.33 -30.76
N VAL A 47 17.56 -23.84 -29.55
CA VAL A 47 17.77 -23.09 -28.29
C VAL A 47 19.24 -22.72 -28.15
N ASP A 48 20.15 -23.66 -28.42
CA ASP A 48 21.60 -23.42 -28.37
C ASP A 48 22.01 -22.28 -29.29
N LYS A 49 21.52 -22.27 -30.53
CA LYS A 49 21.80 -21.20 -31.50
C LYS A 49 21.28 -19.85 -31.03
N ILE A 50 20.07 -19.81 -30.45
CA ILE A 50 19.48 -18.57 -29.91
C ILE A 50 20.32 -18.05 -28.75
N LEU A 51 20.67 -18.90 -27.79
CA LEU A 51 21.42 -18.49 -26.60
C LEU A 51 22.85 -18.05 -26.94
N LEU A 52 23.51 -18.72 -27.90
CA LEU A 52 24.82 -18.31 -28.40
C LEU A 52 24.78 -16.92 -29.06
N ASN A 53 23.73 -16.62 -29.82
CA ASN A 53 23.55 -15.29 -30.41
C ASN A 53 23.32 -14.22 -29.31
N PHE A 54 22.49 -14.51 -28.30
CA PHE A 54 22.31 -13.63 -27.15
C PHE A 54 23.61 -13.39 -26.40
N GLN A 55 24.43 -14.43 -26.21
CA GLN A 55 25.75 -14.29 -25.58
C GLN A 55 26.67 -13.40 -26.41
N ARG A 56 26.73 -13.61 -27.73
CA ARG A 56 27.59 -12.84 -28.64
C ARG A 56 27.21 -11.35 -28.68
N THR A 57 25.92 -11.03 -28.59
CA THR A 57 25.45 -9.64 -28.71
C THR A 57 25.36 -8.93 -27.36
N ALA A 58 24.85 -9.58 -26.32
CA ALA A 58 24.53 -8.94 -25.04
C ALA A 58 25.44 -9.36 -23.87
N GLY A 59 26.26 -10.41 -24.04
CA GLY A 59 27.12 -10.92 -22.97
C GLY A 59 26.36 -11.41 -21.73
N LEU A 60 25.07 -11.72 -21.87
CA LEU A 60 24.13 -11.97 -20.77
C LEU A 60 24.57 -13.14 -19.86
N PHE A 61 25.23 -14.14 -20.42
CA PHE A 61 25.66 -15.36 -19.74
C PHE A 61 27.13 -15.35 -19.33
N SER A 62 27.80 -14.20 -19.40
CA SER A 62 29.22 -14.08 -19.04
C SER A 62 29.48 -14.29 -17.55
N ASN A 63 28.47 -14.08 -16.70
CA ASN A 63 28.56 -14.29 -15.26
C ASN A 63 27.22 -14.80 -14.73
N LEU A 64 27.26 -15.75 -13.78
CA LEU A 64 26.08 -16.30 -13.10
C LEU A 64 25.21 -15.20 -12.49
N LEU A 65 25.82 -14.12 -12.00
CA LEU A 65 25.10 -13.02 -11.34
C LEU A 65 24.23 -12.22 -12.31
N VAL A 66 24.64 -12.04 -13.57
CA VAL A 66 23.96 -11.15 -14.52
C VAL A 66 22.54 -11.65 -14.80
N THR A 67 22.42 -12.90 -15.23
CA THR A 67 21.13 -13.56 -15.49
C THR A 67 20.24 -13.64 -14.25
N LYS A 68 20.83 -13.87 -13.07
CA LYS A 68 20.13 -13.84 -11.78
C LYS A 68 19.56 -12.45 -11.45
N VAL A 69 20.33 -11.39 -11.66
CA VAL A 69 19.88 -10.01 -11.46
C VAL A 69 18.72 -9.68 -12.41
N PHE A 70 18.81 -10.04 -13.69
CA PHE A 70 17.68 -9.84 -14.62
C PHE A 70 16.42 -10.57 -14.16
N ALA A 71 16.54 -11.84 -13.75
CA ALA A 71 15.41 -12.58 -13.20
C ALA A 71 14.76 -11.88 -11.99
N VAL A 72 15.58 -11.34 -11.08
CA VAL A 72 15.10 -10.63 -9.88
C VAL A 72 14.49 -9.26 -10.22
N ILE A 73 15.01 -8.53 -11.21
CA ILE A 73 14.42 -7.26 -11.68
C ILE A 73 12.99 -7.50 -12.18
N PHE A 74 12.80 -8.47 -13.08
CA PHE A 74 11.48 -8.82 -13.59
C PHE A 74 10.55 -9.37 -12.50
N LEU A 75 11.10 -10.13 -11.53
CA LEU A 75 10.35 -10.57 -10.36
C LEU A 75 9.87 -9.39 -9.51
N ALA A 76 10.75 -8.42 -9.22
CA ALA A 76 10.42 -7.24 -8.43
C ALA A 76 9.33 -6.41 -9.12
N LEU A 77 9.46 -6.17 -10.42
CA LEU A 77 8.44 -5.51 -11.24
C LEU A 77 7.10 -6.26 -11.20
N SER A 78 7.13 -7.59 -11.26
CA SER A 78 5.91 -8.41 -11.16
C SER A 78 5.20 -8.30 -9.80
N CYS A 79 5.91 -7.90 -8.74
CA CYS A 79 5.34 -7.81 -7.39
C CYS A 79 4.60 -6.48 -7.14
N LEU A 80 5.04 -5.37 -7.76
CA LEU A 80 4.60 -4.01 -7.43
C LEU A 80 3.09 -3.76 -7.59
N GLY A 81 2.43 -4.35 -8.59
CA GLY A 81 1.00 -4.14 -8.81
C GLY A 81 0.10 -5.20 -8.16
N THR A 82 0.64 -6.27 -7.56
CA THR A 82 -0.19 -7.41 -7.13
C THR A 82 -1.15 -6.96 -6.03
N LYS A 83 -2.45 -7.25 -6.20
CA LYS A 83 -3.45 -7.00 -5.15
C LYS A 83 -3.43 -8.21 -4.22
N GLY A 84 -2.76 -8.07 -3.09
CA GLY A 84 -2.76 -9.11 -2.07
C GLY A 84 -4.11 -9.19 -1.36
N VAL A 85 -4.67 -10.40 -1.27
CA VAL A 85 -5.83 -10.66 -0.41
C VAL A 85 -5.42 -10.37 1.05
N LYS A 86 -6.12 -9.42 1.70
CA LYS A 86 -5.95 -9.11 3.13
C LYS A 86 -6.36 -10.34 3.93
N ASN A 87 -5.42 -11.18 4.39
CA ASN A 87 -5.79 -12.23 5.34
C ASN A 87 -4.68 -12.81 6.22
N GLN A 88 -3.56 -12.12 6.42
CA GLN A 88 -2.58 -12.56 7.42
C GLN A 88 -1.93 -11.37 8.11
N LYS A 89 -1.89 -11.42 9.45
CA LYS A 89 -1.03 -10.56 10.30
C LYS A 89 0.42 -10.89 9.97
N MET A 90 0.95 -10.31 8.89
CA MET A 90 2.34 -10.47 8.48
C MET A 90 3.20 -9.50 9.26
N THR A 91 4.08 -10.03 10.11
CA THR A 91 5.09 -9.26 10.84
C THR A 91 6.29 -8.96 9.94
N TRP A 92 6.86 -7.76 10.00
CA TRP A 92 8.09 -7.37 9.28
C TRP A 92 9.23 -8.39 9.42
N ARG A 93 9.35 -9.03 10.59
CA ARG A 93 10.34 -10.09 10.85
C ARG A 93 10.22 -11.29 9.88
N LYS A 94 9.00 -11.70 9.53
CA LYS A 94 8.75 -12.79 8.55
C LYS A 94 9.12 -12.38 7.13
N ILE A 95 8.87 -11.13 6.77
CA ILE A 95 9.24 -10.58 5.46
C ILE A 95 10.75 -10.55 5.31
N TYR A 96 11.46 -10.01 6.31
CA TYR A 96 12.92 -9.90 6.28
C TYR A 96 13.60 -11.27 6.27
N THR A 97 13.13 -12.23 7.08
CA THR A 97 13.67 -13.59 7.09
C THR A 97 13.46 -14.32 5.77
N ALA A 98 12.28 -14.22 5.16
CA ALA A 98 12.03 -14.81 3.83
C ALA A 98 12.86 -14.11 2.73
N PHE A 99 12.97 -12.78 2.77
CA PHE A 99 13.77 -12.02 1.80
C PHE A 99 15.26 -12.39 1.89
N LEU A 100 15.83 -12.38 3.11
CA LEU A 100 17.25 -12.68 3.31
C LEU A 100 17.57 -14.14 2.98
N SER A 101 16.75 -15.09 3.43
CA SER A 101 16.94 -16.51 3.05
C SER A 101 16.80 -16.73 1.55
N GLY A 102 15.83 -16.08 0.90
CA GLY A 102 15.68 -16.11 -0.55
C GLY A 102 16.91 -15.56 -1.28
N LEU A 103 17.46 -14.44 -0.82
CA LEU A 103 18.64 -13.80 -1.41
C LEU A 103 19.88 -14.69 -1.26
N VAL A 104 20.10 -15.27 -0.07
CA VAL A 104 21.21 -16.20 0.18
C VAL A 104 21.09 -17.44 -0.70
N LEU A 105 19.93 -18.11 -0.71
CA LEU A 105 19.73 -19.34 -1.51
C LEU A 105 19.84 -19.08 -3.02
N PHE A 106 19.39 -17.91 -3.49
CA PHE A 106 19.39 -17.58 -4.91
C PHE A 106 20.77 -17.13 -5.42
N PHE A 107 21.51 -16.32 -4.66
CA PHE A 107 22.79 -15.75 -5.11
C PHE A 107 24.01 -16.53 -4.62
N MET A 108 24.01 -17.11 -3.41
CA MET A 108 25.17 -17.78 -2.80
C MET A 108 25.24 -19.29 -3.06
N ASN A 109 24.60 -19.80 -4.11
CA ASN A 109 24.60 -21.22 -4.46
C ASN A 109 25.61 -21.60 -5.57
N TRP A 110 26.54 -20.71 -5.94
CA TRP A 110 27.47 -20.96 -7.07
C TRP A 110 28.37 -22.19 -6.84
N TRP A 111 28.83 -22.42 -5.61
CA TRP A 111 29.74 -23.51 -5.23
C TRP A 111 29.10 -24.89 -5.34
N MET A 112 27.77 -24.96 -5.46
CA MET A 112 27.06 -26.24 -5.65
C MET A 112 27.31 -26.86 -7.04
N LEU A 113 27.80 -26.08 -8.00
CA LEU A 113 28.17 -26.57 -9.33
C LEU A 113 29.55 -27.26 -9.35
N ASP A 114 30.38 -27.04 -8.31
CA ASP A 114 31.75 -27.56 -8.20
C ASP A 114 31.87 -28.71 -7.17
N LEU A 115 30.74 -29.32 -6.80
CA LEU A 115 30.72 -30.44 -5.86
C LEU A 115 31.30 -31.71 -6.51
N PRO A 116 31.80 -32.68 -5.72
CA PRO A 116 32.44 -33.88 -6.24
C PRO A 116 31.43 -34.97 -6.67
N PHE A 117 30.19 -34.61 -7.00
CA PHE A 117 29.17 -35.59 -7.43
C PHE A 117 29.11 -35.71 -8.96
N SER A 118 28.08 -36.40 -9.48
CA SER A 118 27.85 -36.43 -10.92
C SER A 118 27.34 -35.06 -11.40
N PRO A 119 27.66 -34.63 -12.64
CA PRO A 119 27.20 -33.36 -13.19
C PRO A 119 25.67 -33.18 -13.13
N THR A 120 24.94 -34.28 -13.25
CA THR A 120 23.48 -34.34 -13.12
C THR A 120 22.99 -34.09 -11.70
N ALA A 121 23.68 -34.61 -10.68
CA ALA A 121 23.34 -34.40 -9.28
C ALA A 121 23.62 -32.96 -8.84
N ASP A 122 24.77 -32.40 -9.25
CA ASP A 122 25.15 -31.01 -8.95
C ASP A 122 24.17 -30.01 -9.57
N ALA A 123 23.82 -30.23 -10.85
CA ALA A 123 22.79 -29.44 -11.53
C ALA A 123 21.42 -29.52 -10.85
N ALA A 124 21.02 -30.70 -10.35
CA ALA A 124 19.76 -30.87 -9.64
C ALA A 124 19.76 -30.12 -8.29
N ILE A 125 20.81 -30.27 -7.49
CA ILE A 125 20.97 -29.56 -6.20
C ILE A 125 20.99 -28.05 -6.44
N TYR A 126 21.78 -27.59 -7.39
CA TYR A 126 21.84 -26.17 -7.78
C TYR A 126 20.45 -25.63 -8.16
N THR A 127 19.73 -26.34 -9.03
CA THR A 127 18.39 -25.95 -9.52
C THR A 127 17.38 -25.88 -8.38
N VAL A 128 17.32 -26.90 -7.52
CA VAL A 128 16.40 -26.93 -6.37
C VAL A 128 16.64 -25.73 -5.45
N THR A 129 17.91 -25.44 -5.17
CA THR A 129 18.30 -24.34 -4.28
C THR A 129 17.98 -22.98 -4.90
N LEU A 130 18.22 -22.83 -6.22
CA LEU A 130 17.86 -21.66 -7.00
C LEU A 130 16.33 -21.43 -7.02
N THR A 131 15.55 -22.47 -7.26
CA THR A 131 14.07 -22.41 -7.27
C THR A 131 13.52 -22.09 -5.88
N ALA A 132 14.06 -22.70 -4.82
CA ALA A 132 13.66 -22.39 -3.44
C ALA A 132 13.95 -20.92 -3.10
N GLY A 133 15.14 -20.42 -3.47
CA GLY A 133 15.49 -19.00 -3.31
C GLY A 133 14.54 -18.08 -4.06
N TYR A 134 14.21 -18.42 -5.32
CA TYR A 134 13.26 -17.67 -6.13
C TYR A 134 11.86 -17.58 -5.51
N ILE A 135 11.33 -18.71 -5.01
CA ILE A 135 10.01 -18.75 -4.38
C ILE A 135 9.97 -17.86 -3.13
N LEU A 136 11.02 -17.87 -2.31
CA LEU A 136 11.13 -17.02 -1.13
C LEU A 136 11.22 -15.52 -1.48
N LEU A 137 11.96 -15.19 -2.54
CA LEU A 137 12.00 -13.83 -3.08
C LEU A 137 10.63 -13.38 -3.63
N LEU A 138 9.90 -14.26 -4.31
CA LEU A 138 8.54 -13.99 -4.79
C LEU A 138 7.58 -13.75 -3.62
N MET A 139 7.60 -14.63 -2.62
CA MET A 139 6.75 -14.51 -1.43
C MET A 139 7.01 -13.20 -0.69
N SER A 140 8.29 -12.90 -0.41
CA SER A 140 8.68 -11.66 0.27
C SER A 140 8.34 -10.42 -0.56
N GLY A 141 8.57 -10.42 -1.88
CA GLY A 141 8.21 -9.33 -2.77
C GLY A 141 6.70 -9.03 -2.79
N VAL A 142 5.86 -10.07 -2.83
CA VAL A 142 4.40 -9.94 -2.71
C VAL A 142 4.01 -9.36 -1.35
N TRP A 143 4.66 -9.79 -0.26
CA TRP A 143 4.38 -9.25 1.07
C TRP A 143 4.81 -7.79 1.23
N ILE A 144 5.98 -7.40 0.70
CA ILE A 144 6.46 -6.01 0.68
C ILE A 144 5.49 -5.12 -0.10
N SER A 145 5.07 -5.55 -1.29
CA SER A 145 4.11 -4.81 -2.13
C SER A 145 2.79 -4.53 -1.40
N ARG A 146 2.30 -5.48 -0.60
CA ARG A 146 1.11 -5.30 0.24
C ARG A 146 1.30 -4.22 1.30
N MET A 147 2.46 -4.16 1.96
CA MET A 147 2.73 -3.16 3.01
C MET A 147 2.91 -1.76 2.43
N LEU A 148 3.61 -1.62 1.31
CA LEU A 148 3.81 -0.32 0.65
C LEU A 148 2.46 0.31 0.25
N LYS A 149 1.54 -0.47 -0.33
CA LYS A 149 0.20 0.03 -0.69
C LYS A 149 -0.66 0.46 0.50
N HIS A 150 -0.41 -0.07 1.69
CA HIS A 150 -1.12 0.34 2.90
C HIS A 150 -0.66 1.71 3.42
N ASN A 151 0.60 2.09 3.18
CA ASN A 151 1.15 3.35 3.66
C ASN A 151 1.08 4.49 2.63
N LEU A 152 1.03 4.19 1.32
CA LEU A 152 0.99 5.21 0.26
C LEU A 152 -0.43 5.65 -0.15
N MET A 153 -1.44 4.84 0.15
CA MET A 153 -2.85 5.22 0.00
C MET A 153 -3.37 5.61 1.39
N GLU A 154 -2.84 6.70 1.95
CA GLU A 154 -3.61 7.39 2.97
C GLU A 154 -4.93 7.78 2.33
N ASP A 155 -6.03 7.35 2.96
CA ASP A 155 -7.38 7.55 2.50
C ASP A 155 -7.58 9.00 2.01
N VAL A 156 -8.18 9.18 0.84
CA VAL A 156 -8.53 10.54 0.36
C VAL A 156 -9.48 11.20 1.38
N PHE A 157 -10.23 10.39 2.11
CA PHE A 157 -11.07 10.76 3.25
C PHE A 157 -10.34 10.54 4.59
N ASN A 158 -9.05 10.91 4.69
CA ASN A 158 -8.37 10.93 5.99
C ASN A 158 -8.72 12.22 6.75
N THR A 159 -8.68 12.18 8.08
CA THR A 159 -9.02 13.33 8.94
C THR A 159 -8.17 14.57 8.64
N ALA A 160 -6.97 14.40 8.08
CA ALA A 160 -6.12 15.51 7.67
C ALA A 160 -6.60 16.21 6.39
N ASN A 161 -7.04 15.45 5.39
CA ASN A 161 -7.55 15.93 4.11
C ASN A 161 -9.00 16.44 4.22
N GLU A 162 -9.79 15.87 5.13
CA GLU A 162 -11.13 16.37 5.47
C GLU A 162 -11.10 17.55 6.45
N SER A 163 -9.96 17.83 7.09
CA SER A 163 -9.82 18.99 7.96
C SER A 163 -9.63 20.28 7.17
N PHE A 164 -10.41 21.30 7.52
CA PHE A 164 -10.25 22.66 7.00
C PHE A 164 -10.19 23.65 8.15
N MET A 165 -9.53 24.78 7.91
CA MET A 165 -9.44 25.86 8.89
C MET A 165 -10.82 26.46 9.13
N GLN A 166 -11.32 26.37 10.36
CA GLN A 166 -12.55 27.04 10.79
C GLN A 166 -12.23 28.43 11.37
N GLU A 167 -13.27 29.23 11.59
CA GLU A 167 -13.11 30.57 12.14
C GLU A 167 -12.61 30.51 13.60
N THR A 168 -11.54 31.24 13.89
CA THR A 168 -10.92 31.30 15.23
C THR A 168 -11.19 32.62 15.94
N ARG A 169 -11.70 33.62 15.22
CA ARG A 169 -12.03 34.93 15.79
C ARG A 169 -13.45 34.94 16.31
N LEU A 170 -13.64 35.45 17.52
CA LEU A 170 -14.96 35.76 18.06
C LEU A 170 -15.49 37.03 17.38
N MET A 171 -16.62 36.91 16.66
CA MET A 171 -17.26 38.03 15.95
C MET A 171 -18.55 38.44 16.64
N GLU A 172 -18.46 39.32 17.63
CA GLU A 172 -19.62 39.81 18.37
C GLU A 172 -20.24 41.05 17.71
N ASN A 173 -21.58 41.07 17.67
CA ASN A 173 -22.37 42.24 17.31
C ASN A 173 -23.74 42.19 18.03
N GLU A 174 -24.58 43.20 17.80
CA GLU A 174 -25.91 43.31 18.42
C GLU A 174 -26.83 42.11 18.13
N TYR A 175 -26.65 41.43 16.99
CA TYR A 175 -27.51 40.34 16.51
C TYR A 175 -26.80 38.99 16.46
N SER A 176 -25.54 38.90 16.91
CA SER A 176 -24.75 37.68 16.78
C SER A 176 -25.14 36.65 17.83
N VAL A 177 -24.92 35.37 17.55
CA VAL A 177 -24.78 34.34 18.59
C VAL A 177 -23.49 33.58 18.32
N ASN A 178 -22.67 33.44 19.35
CA ASN A 178 -21.31 32.95 19.22
C ASN A 178 -21.16 31.67 20.06
N LEU A 179 -20.84 30.55 19.42
CA LEU A 179 -20.72 29.24 20.09
C LEU A 179 -19.25 28.80 20.08
N PRO A 180 -18.66 28.45 21.24
CA PRO A 180 -17.30 27.92 21.28
C PRO A 180 -17.27 26.51 20.67
N THR A 181 -16.25 26.23 19.86
CA THR A 181 -16.04 24.93 19.22
C THR A 181 -14.57 24.52 19.28
N LYS A 182 -14.31 23.22 19.11
CA LYS A 182 -12.98 22.67 18.90
C LYS A 182 -12.95 21.94 17.58
N PHE A 183 -11.92 22.17 16.78
CA PHE A 183 -11.74 21.51 15.50
C PHE A 183 -10.30 21.05 15.31
N VAL A 184 -10.10 20.02 14.50
CA VAL A 184 -8.77 19.53 14.15
C VAL A 184 -8.40 20.12 12.80
N TYR A 185 -7.20 20.69 12.67
CA TYR A 185 -6.64 21.16 11.41
C TYR A 185 -5.12 20.92 11.39
N GLN A 186 -4.64 20.27 10.33
CA GLN A 186 -3.23 19.86 10.18
C GLN A 186 -2.71 19.01 11.37
N GLY A 187 -3.55 18.11 11.89
CA GLY A 187 -3.18 17.21 12.99
C GLY A 187 -3.05 17.88 14.36
N LYS A 188 -3.45 19.15 14.50
CA LYS A 188 -3.53 19.86 15.78
C LYS A 188 -4.97 20.19 16.12
N GLU A 189 -5.31 20.15 17.40
CA GLU A 189 -6.59 20.66 17.91
C GLU A 189 -6.50 22.18 18.03
N TRP A 190 -7.54 22.88 17.57
CA TRP A 190 -7.68 24.33 17.58
C TRP A 190 -8.98 24.69 18.29
N ASP A 191 -8.92 25.75 19.09
CA ASP A 191 -10.12 26.43 19.60
C ASP A 191 -10.67 27.35 18.51
N GLY A 192 -11.99 27.35 18.33
CA GLY A 192 -12.68 28.12 17.31
C GLY A 192 -14.04 28.63 17.76
N TRP A 193 -14.69 29.38 16.87
CA TRP A 193 -15.99 29.98 17.11
C TRP A 193 -16.94 29.75 15.93
N ILE A 194 -18.14 29.26 16.23
CA ILE A 194 -19.26 29.31 15.28
C ILE A 194 -19.96 30.65 15.51
N ASN A 195 -19.71 31.60 14.61
CA ASN A 195 -20.28 32.94 14.68
C ASN A 195 -21.54 33.03 13.79
N VAL A 196 -22.71 32.97 14.41
CA VAL A 196 -23.97 33.27 13.72
C VAL A 196 -24.19 34.78 13.75
N VAL A 197 -23.60 35.49 12.79
CA VAL A 197 -23.52 36.96 12.77
C VAL A 197 -24.87 37.67 12.67
N ASN A 198 -25.92 36.99 12.22
CA ASN A 198 -27.27 37.52 12.13
C ASN A 198 -28.29 36.39 12.32
N VAL A 199 -28.88 36.31 13.52
CA VAL A 199 -29.86 35.28 13.88
C VAL A 199 -31.20 35.40 13.16
N PHE A 200 -31.52 36.53 12.54
CA PHE A 200 -32.81 36.76 11.87
C PHE A 200 -32.93 36.04 10.52
N ARG A 201 -31.84 35.45 10.01
CA ARG A 201 -31.85 34.64 8.77
C ARG A 201 -32.34 33.21 8.96
N ALA A 202 -33.03 32.95 10.07
CA ALA A 202 -33.36 31.63 10.60
C ALA A 202 -32.11 30.80 10.97
N SER A 203 -32.25 29.95 11.97
CA SER A 203 -31.21 29.00 12.39
C SER A 203 -31.90 27.67 12.66
N ILE A 204 -31.40 26.60 12.04
CA ILE A 204 -31.96 25.25 12.16
C ILE A 204 -30.93 24.39 12.88
N VAL A 205 -31.37 23.67 13.92
CA VAL A 205 -30.54 22.73 14.67
C VAL A 205 -31.12 21.32 14.50
N LEU A 206 -30.39 20.45 13.82
CA LEU A 206 -30.78 19.07 13.55
C LEU A 206 -29.91 18.09 14.34
N GLY A 207 -30.50 16.98 14.77
CA GLY A 207 -29.75 15.88 15.38
C GLY A 207 -30.64 14.90 16.14
N THR A 208 -30.10 13.73 16.46
CA THR A 208 -30.81 12.63 17.14
C THR A 208 -31.16 12.95 18.60
N PRO A 209 -32.23 12.37 19.19
CA PRO A 209 -32.52 12.53 20.61
C PRO A 209 -31.30 12.18 21.49
N GLY A 210 -31.04 12.99 22.53
CA GLY A 210 -29.89 12.80 23.42
C GLY A 210 -28.55 13.38 22.94
N SER A 211 -28.46 13.93 21.72
CA SER A 211 -27.20 14.44 21.15
C SER A 211 -26.69 15.78 21.75
N GLY A 212 -27.25 16.26 22.86
CA GLY A 212 -26.79 17.48 23.54
C GLY A 212 -27.20 18.83 22.91
N LYS A 213 -28.05 18.84 21.86
CA LYS A 213 -28.48 20.08 21.15
C LYS A 213 -28.97 21.20 22.09
N SER A 214 -29.76 20.85 23.10
CA SER A 214 -30.33 21.83 24.03
C SER A 214 -29.25 22.53 24.84
N TYR A 215 -28.27 21.77 25.36
CA TYR A 215 -27.17 22.32 26.14
C TYR A 215 -26.18 23.10 25.27
N ALA A 216 -25.75 22.52 24.15
CA ALA A 216 -24.69 23.09 23.32
C ALA A 216 -25.15 24.31 22.49
N VAL A 217 -26.38 24.29 21.97
CA VAL A 217 -26.85 25.32 21.02
C VAL A 217 -28.00 26.14 21.61
N VAL A 218 -29.13 25.50 21.95
CA VAL A 218 -30.38 26.21 22.30
C VAL A 218 -30.20 27.10 23.54
N ASN A 219 -29.59 26.57 24.61
CA ASN A 219 -29.37 27.33 25.84
C ASN A 219 -28.41 28.51 25.63
N ASN A 220 -27.40 28.35 24.77
CA ASN A 220 -26.48 29.45 24.42
C ASN A 220 -27.21 30.56 23.64
N TYR A 221 -28.07 30.19 22.69
CA TYR A 221 -28.93 31.14 21.99
C TYR A 221 -29.82 31.92 22.95
N ILE A 222 -30.54 31.22 23.84
CA ILE A 222 -31.44 31.86 24.82
C ILE A 222 -30.65 32.83 25.70
N LYS A 223 -29.53 32.39 26.28
CA LYS A 223 -28.70 33.23 27.17
C LYS A 223 -28.20 34.49 26.46
N GLN A 224 -27.63 34.34 25.27
CA GLN A 224 -27.06 35.47 24.53
C GLN A 224 -28.13 36.43 23.98
N MET A 225 -29.28 35.92 23.55
CA MET A 225 -30.38 36.76 23.08
C MET A 225 -31.03 37.55 24.22
N ILE A 226 -31.21 36.94 25.40
CA ILE A 226 -31.70 37.65 26.60
C ILE A 226 -30.69 38.71 27.04
N SER A 227 -29.38 38.39 27.09
CA SER A 227 -28.37 39.36 27.49
C SER A 227 -28.29 40.56 26.56
N LYS A 228 -28.71 40.39 25.30
CA LYS A 228 -28.79 41.46 24.30
C LYS A 228 -30.14 42.19 24.28
N GLY A 229 -31.05 41.86 25.22
CA GLY A 229 -32.32 42.56 25.39
C GLY A 229 -33.43 42.15 24.41
N PHE A 230 -33.27 41.04 23.67
CA PHE A 230 -34.32 40.57 22.77
C PHE A 230 -35.46 39.90 23.52
N ALA A 231 -36.69 40.12 23.03
CA ALA A 231 -37.84 39.31 23.40
C ALA A 231 -37.79 37.98 22.66
N ILE A 232 -37.98 36.87 23.37
CA ILE A 232 -37.91 35.51 22.81
C ILE A 232 -39.21 34.77 23.13
N TYR A 233 -39.84 34.21 22.10
CA TYR A 233 -40.93 33.25 22.27
C TYR A 233 -40.36 31.84 22.23
N ILE A 234 -40.50 31.09 23.32
CA ILE A 234 -39.97 29.73 23.46
C ILE A 234 -41.12 28.74 23.50
N TYR A 235 -41.16 27.83 22.54
CA TYR A 235 -42.15 26.76 22.46
C TYR A 235 -41.49 25.40 22.72
N GLY A 236 -41.76 24.77 23.87
CA GLY A 236 -41.18 23.47 24.23
C GLY A 236 -41.43 23.03 25.68
N ALA A 237 -41.14 21.76 25.98
CA ALA A 237 -41.24 21.15 27.31
C ALA A 237 -40.11 21.65 28.24
N PRO A 238 -40.30 21.67 29.59
CA PRO A 238 -39.56 22.53 30.51
C PRO A 238 -38.05 22.33 30.44
N VAL A 239 -37.35 23.36 29.96
CA VAL A 239 -35.89 23.47 30.05
C VAL A 239 -35.56 23.67 31.53
N LYS A 240 -35.00 22.65 32.18
CA LYS A 240 -34.43 22.82 33.53
C LYS A 240 -33.33 23.87 33.43
N ALA A 241 -33.60 25.07 33.93
CA ALA A 241 -32.58 26.06 34.20
C ALA A 241 -31.67 25.48 35.29
N ILE A 242 -30.51 24.97 34.90
CA ILE A 242 -29.46 24.64 35.85
C ILE A 242 -28.83 25.98 36.22
N SER A 243 -29.17 26.45 37.42
CA SER A 243 -28.53 27.56 38.12
C SER A 243 -27.04 27.30 38.33
#